data_AF-A0A4R2IVY4-F1
#
_entry.id   AF-A0A4R2IVY4-F1
#
_cell.length_a   1.000
_cell.length_b   1.000
_cell.length_c   1.000
_cell.angle_alpha   90.00
_cell.angle_beta   90.00
_cell.angle_gamma   90.00
#
_symmetry.space_group_name_H-M   'P 1'
#
loop_
_entity.id
_entity.type
_entity.pdbx_description
1 polymer ?
#
loop_
_entity_poly.entity_id
_entity_poly.type
_entity_poly.pdbx_seq_one_letter_code
_entity_poly.pdbx_strand_id
1 'polypeptide(L)'
;MSTSYSRSDQVARLLALLSTTQREVLRLRLVAHLSVEETAAVLGSTPDAVTTAQARALQVLQEQLISRRAPETPVGSSGPRVRNAE
;
A
#
# COMPACT_ATOMS: atom_id res chain seq x y z
N MET A 1 3.37 -11.58 -24.70
CA MET A 1 3.09 -12.35 -23.47
C MET A 1 2.55 -11.39 -22.43
N SER A 2 1.24 -11.29 -22.29
CA SER A 2 0.62 -10.48 -21.24
C SER A 2 0.68 -11.27 -19.94
N THR A 3 1.68 -10.99 -19.11
CA THR A 3 1.79 -11.58 -17.78
C THR A 3 0.64 -11.02 -16.94
N SER A 4 -0.50 -11.70 -16.93
CA SER A 4 -1.57 -11.42 -15.98
C SER A 4 -1.01 -11.63 -14.58
N TYR A 5 -0.64 -10.54 -13.90
CA TYR A 5 -0.22 -10.58 -12.50
C TYR A 5 -1.35 -11.20 -11.68
N SER A 6 -1.05 -12.28 -10.96
CA SER A 6 -2.01 -12.78 -9.99
C SER A 6 -2.16 -11.74 -8.88
N ARG A 7 -3.38 -11.59 -8.34
CA ARG A 7 -3.62 -10.71 -7.18
C ARG A 7 -2.68 -11.04 -6.02
N SER A 8 -2.30 -12.31 -5.87
CA SER A 8 -1.33 -12.75 -4.87
C SER A 8 0.07 -12.18 -5.11
N ASP A 9 0.53 -12.09 -6.36
CA ASP A 9 1.84 -11.50 -6.70
C ASP A 9 1.87 -10.00 -6.39
N GLN A 10 0.73 -9.32 -6.59
CA GLN A 10 0.60 -7.91 -6.25
C GLN A 10 0.67 -7.69 -4.73
N VAL A 11 -0.03 -8.51 -3.95
CA VAL A 11 0.04 -8.45 -2.47
C VAL A 11 1.46 -8.74 -1.98
N ALA A 12 2.11 -9.76 -2.53
CA ALA A 12 3.49 -10.11 -2.16
C ALA A 12 4.46 -8.94 -2.38
N ARG A 13 4.33 -8.21 -3.49
CA ARG A 13 5.16 -7.02 -3.78
C ARG A 13 4.89 -5.86 -2.83
N LEU A 14 3.64 -5.61 -2.49
CA LEU A 14 3.30 -4.56 -1.52
C LEU A 14 3.86 -4.89 -0.14
N LEU A 15 3.74 -6.14 0.31
CA LEU A 15 4.31 -6.59 1.59
C LEU A 15 5.85 -6.59 1.59
N ALA A 16 6.50 -6.67 0.42
CA ALA A 16 7.95 -6.58 0.31
C ALA A 16 8.50 -5.17 0.60
N LEU A 17 7.67 -4.12 0.48
CA LEU A 17 8.03 -2.74 0.80
C LEU A 17 8.03 -2.46 2.32
N LEU A 18 7.39 -3.32 3.10
CA LEU A 18 7.33 -3.20 4.55
C LEU A 18 8.63 -3.69 5.19
N SER A 19 9.02 -3.06 6.30
CA SER A 19 10.07 -3.61 7.15
C SER A 19 9.64 -4.96 7.73
N THR A 20 10.61 -5.78 8.15
CA THR A 20 10.33 -7.10 8.74
C THR A 20 9.36 -6.98 9.93
N THR A 21 9.57 -6.00 10.81
CA THR A 21 8.69 -5.72 11.95
C THR A 21 7.28 -5.34 11.51
N GLN A 22 7.14 -4.45 10.53
CA GLN A 22 5.83 -4.03 10.00
C GLN A 22 5.05 -5.23 9.43
N ARG A 23 5.72 -6.08 8.65
CA ARG A 23 5.11 -7.28 8.07
C ARG A 23 4.66 -8.27 9.13
N GLU A 24 5.50 -8.52 10.14
CA GLU A 24 5.16 -9.46 11.21
C GLU A 24 4.01 -8.94 12.08
N VAL A 25 3.98 -7.63 12.38
CA VAL A 25 2.85 -7.00 13.07
C VAL A 25 1.55 -7.22 12.30
N LEU A 26 1.52 -7.01 10.98
CA LEU A 26 0.31 -7.24 10.18
C LEU A 26 -0.06 -8.73 10.10
N ARG A 27 0.92 -9.64 10.02
CA ARG A 27 0.67 -11.09 10.01
C ARG A 27 -0.03 -11.53 11.30
N LEU A 28 0.52 -11.14 12.44
CA LEU A 28 -0.03 -11.49 13.75
C LEU A 28 -1.41 -10.85 13.98
N ARG A 29 -1.59 -9.59 13.58
CA ARG A 29 -2.85 -8.87 13.82
C ARG A 29 -3.98 -9.19 12.86
N LEU A 30 -3.69 -9.52 11.61
CA LEU A 30 -4.74 -9.72 10.59
C LEU A 30 -4.97 -11.19 10.26
N VAL A 31 -3.92 -12.01 10.27
CA VAL A 31 -4.02 -13.44 9.93
C VAL A 31 -4.22 -14.29 11.18
N ALA A 32 -3.46 -13.99 12.24
CA ALA A 32 -3.59 -14.69 13.52
C ALA A 32 -4.61 -14.04 14.47
N HIS A 33 -5.23 -12.92 14.06
CA HIS A 33 -6.25 -12.20 14.83
C HIS A 33 -5.85 -11.81 16.27
N LEU A 34 -4.55 -11.60 16.51
CA LEU A 34 -4.07 -11.18 17.81
C LEU A 34 -4.40 -9.70 18.08
N SER A 35 -4.67 -9.39 19.34
CA SER A 35 -4.77 -8.02 19.83
C SER A 35 -3.42 -7.29 19.75
N VAL A 36 -3.43 -5.98 20.05
CA VAL A 36 -2.18 -5.20 20.11
C VAL A 36 -1.29 -5.73 21.23
N GLU A 37 -1.90 -6.03 22.38
CA GLU A 37 -1.26 -6.49 23.59
C GLU A 37 -0.66 -7.90 23.40
N GLU A 38 -1.41 -8.81 22.80
CA GLU A 38 -0.94 -10.17 22.48
C GLU A 38 0.18 -10.13 21.45
N THR A 39 0.06 -9.29 20.43
CA THR A 39 1.11 -9.10 19.43
C THR A 39 2.39 -8.54 20.06
N ALA A 40 2.26 -7.57 20.96
CA ALA A 40 3.40 -6.98 21.66
C ALA A 40 4.11 -8.03 22.53
N ALA A 41 3.36 -8.89 23.22
CA ALA A 41 3.90 -9.99 23.99
C ALA A 41 4.66 -11.00 23.10
N VAL A 42 4.10 -11.39 21.95
CA VAL A 42 4.75 -12.31 20.99
C VAL A 42 6.03 -11.72 20.40
N LEU A 43 6.05 -10.42 20.13
CA LEU A 43 7.20 -9.73 19.53
C LEU A 43 8.25 -9.25 20.54
N GLY A 44 8.01 -9.42 21.85
CA GLY A 44 8.89 -8.86 22.89
C GLY A 44 8.99 -7.33 22.82
N SER A 45 7.87 -6.66 22.53
CA SER A 45 7.79 -5.22 22.30
C SER A 45 6.70 -4.57 23.16
N THR A 46 6.42 -3.28 22.95
CA THR A 46 5.34 -2.55 23.64
C THR A 46 4.09 -2.42 22.75
N PRO A 47 2.88 -2.32 23.33
CA PRO A 47 1.65 -2.05 22.58
C PRO A 47 1.73 -0.78 21.71
N ASP A 48 2.43 0.26 22.19
CA ASP A 48 2.63 1.51 21.46
C ASP A 48 3.54 1.32 20.23
N ALA A 49 4.61 0.52 20.38
CA ALA A 49 5.48 0.16 19.26
C ALA A 49 4.74 -0.65 18.19
N VAL A 50 3.87 -1.58 18.60
CA VAL A 50 3.01 -2.35 17.68
C VAL A 50 2.04 -1.43 16.94
N THR A 51 1.38 -0.52 17.66
CA THR A 51 0.45 0.44 17.05
C THR A 51 1.15 1.35 16.06
N THR A 52 2.34 1.86 16.41
CA THR A 52 3.17 2.68 15.52
C THR A 52 3.63 1.90 14.30
N ALA A 53 4.10 0.66 14.48
CA ALA A 53 4.54 -0.19 13.37
C ALA A 53 3.37 -0.50 12.42
N GLN A 54 2.18 -0.82 12.95
CA GLN A 54 0.99 -1.02 12.14
C GLN A 54 0.58 0.24 11.38
N ALA A 55 0.51 1.39 12.04
CA ALA A 55 0.14 2.66 11.42
C ALA A 55 1.08 2.98 10.25
N ARG A 56 2.39 2.85 10.46
CA ARG A 56 3.41 3.04 9.41
C ARG A 56 3.27 2.02 8.28
N ALA A 57 3.00 0.75 8.61
CA ALA A 57 2.79 -0.28 7.60
C ALA A 57 1.59 0.05 6.70
N LEU A 58 0.45 0.42 7.30
CA LEU A 58 -0.76 0.79 6.58
C LEU A 58 -0.57 2.05 5.74
N GLN A 59 0.17 3.05 6.24
CA GLN A 59 0.50 4.25 5.47
C GLN A 59 1.31 3.91 4.21
N VAL A 60 2.37 3.10 4.33
CA VAL A 60 3.18 2.66 3.17
C VAL A 60 2.31 1.91 2.15
N LEU A 61 1.46 0.98 2.60
CA LEU A 61 0.57 0.25 1.70
C LEU A 61 -0.44 1.18 1.02
N GLN A 62 -1.02 2.13 1.76
CA GLN A 62 -1.99 3.10 1.25
C GLN A 62 -1.37 3.99 0.18
N GLU A 63 -0.18 4.55 0.43
CA GLU A 63 0.53 5.41 -0.53
C GLU A 63 0.74 4.68 -1.86
N GLN A 64 1.19 3.41 -1.81
CA GLN A 64 1.43 2.61 -3.01
C GLN A 64 0.14 2.28 -3.79
N LEU A 65 -0.95 2.03 -3.07
CA LEU A 65 -2.26 1.76 -3.69
C LEU A 65 -2.88 3.03 -4.30
N ILE A 66 -2.72 4.19 -3.68
CA ILE A 66 -3.21 5.48 -4.19
C ILE A 66 -2.37 5.97 -5.36
N SER A 67 -1.03 5.89 -5.30
CA SER A 67 -0.15 6.20 -6.42
C SER A 67 -0.46 5.34 -7.64
N ARG A 68 -0.84 4.08 -7.42
CA ARG A 68 -1.29 3.17 -8.50
C ARG A 68 -2.67 3.51 -9.05
N ARG A 69 -3.49 4.26 -8.32
CA ARG A 69 -4.82 4.76 -8.71
C ARG A 69 -4.77 6.19 -9.26
N ALA A 70 -3.60 6.80 -9.41
CA ALA A 70 -3.46 8.13 -10.01
C ALA A 70 -4.16 8.16 -11.39
N PRO A 71 -4.85 9.26 -11.70
CA PRO A 71 -6.03 9.23 -12.56
C PRO A 71 -5.67 8.95 -14.03
N GLU A 72 -6.51 8.12 -14.65
CA GLU A 72 -6.77 8.15 -16.08
C GLU A 72 -6.83 9.62 -16.51
N THR A 73 -5.90 10.04 -17.37
CA THR A 73 -5.89 11.37 -17.97
C THR A 73 -7.30 11.76 -18.40
N PRO A 74 -7.80 12.98 -18.12
CA PRO A 74 -8.99 13.45 -18.78
C PRO A 74 -8.66 13.60 -20.27
N VAL A 75 -8.98 12.57 -21.05
CA VAL A 75 -8.92 12.60 -22.50
C VAL A 75 -10.16 13.35 -22.98
N GLY A 76 -9.92 14.50 -23.62
CA GLY A 76 -10.94 15.38 -24.19
C GLY A 76 -10.69 16.84 -23.75
N SER A 77 -10.36 17.78 -24.62
CA SER A 77 -10.79 17.94 -26.01
C SER A 77 -9.72 18.58 -26.88
N SER A 78 -9.54 17.96 -28.04
CA SER A 78 -8.94 18.54 -29.23
C SER A 78 -9.72 19.78 -29.67
N GLY A 79 -9.00 20.81 -30.09
CA GLY A 79 -9.51 21.95 -30.84
C GLY A 79 -8.34 22.78 -31.36
N PRO A 80 -7.93 22.67 -32.63
CA PRO A 80 -6.86 23.49 -33.19
C PRO A 80 -7.38 24.91 -33.38
N ARG A 81 -6.82 25.89 -32.65
CA ARG A 81 -6.98 27.31 -32.99
C ARG A 81 -5.77 27.77 -33.78
N VAL A 82 -5.75 27.41 -35.06
CA VAL A 82 -4.97 28.14 -36.06
C VAL A 82 -5.50 29.57 -36.05
N ARG A 83 -4.75 30.49 -35.45
CA ARG A 83 -4.98 31.92 -35.67
C ARG A 83 -4.39 32.21 -37.04
N ASN A 84 -5.26 32.34 -38.03
CA ASN A 84 -4.88 32.91 -39.32
C ASN A 84 -4.29 34.29 -39.06
N ALA A 85 -3.09 34.49 -39.60
CA ALA A 85 -2.56 35.82 -39.86
C ALA A 85 -3.36 36.41 -41.01
N GLU A 86 -3.85 37.65 -40.81
CA GLU A 86 -4.00 38.71 -41.81
C GLU A 86 -4.46 40.00 -41.10
#